data_AF-F2F5F3-F1
#
_entry.id   AF-F2F5F3-F1
#
_cell.length_a   1.000
_cell.length_b   1.000
_cell.length_c   1.000
_cell.angle_alpha   90.00
_cell.angle_beta   90.00
_cell.angle_gamma   90.00
#
_symmetry.space_group_name_H-M   'P 1'
#
loop_
_entity.id
_entity.type
_entity.pdbx_description
1 polymer ?
#
loop_
_entity_poly.entity_id
_entity_poly.type
_entity_poly.pdbx_seq_one_letter_code
_entity_poly.pdbx_strand_id
1 'polypeptide(L)'
;MFGTDDYKKIEKNRKHFIIFNLITILFFTGISFTYVIPNLKGFDLGSSFIVFLIYIVVANVFVGIFVHKTVLVFFISLIFSALGMGWRLWLEWGEFSLVEHTNIVVMVGYPCITAFIITLIYAVSEKFKTKKLVIIDRK
;
A
#
# COMPACT_ATOMS: atom_id res chain seq x y z
N MET A 1 -12.83 -1.98 -8.10
CA MET A 1 -12.46 -0.64 -8.61
C MET A 1 -13.56 0.33 -8.26
N PHE A 2 -13.19 1.53 -7.82
CA PHE A 2 -14.16 2.58 -7.50
C PHE A 2 -14.96 3.03 -8.72
N GLY A 3 -16.17 3.53 -8.47
CA GLY A 3 -17.06 4.10 -9.47
C GLY A 3 -16.62 5.50 -9.90
N THR A 4 -17.27 6.03 -10.94
CA THR A 4 -17.02 7.39 -11.45
C THR A 4 -17.30 8.47 -10.38
N ASP A 5 -18.36 8.31 -9.59
CA ASP A 5 -18.73 9.28 -8.56
C ASP A 5 -17.77 9.24 -7.36
N ASP A 6 -17.21 8.08 -7.05
CA ASP A 6 -16.18 7.92 -6.02
C ASP A 6 -14.90 8.68 -6.41
N TYR A 7 -14.46 8.57 -7.67
CA TYR A 7 -13.30 9.31 -8.15
C TYR A 7 -13.52 10.83 -8.13
N LYS A 8 -14.73 11.31 -8.45
CA LYS A 8 -15.07 12.75 -8.33
C LYS A 8 -14.99 13.22 -6.88
N LYS A 9 -15.45 12.41 -5.92
CA LYS A 9 -15.32 12.72 -4.48
C LYS A 9 -13.86 12.75 -4.03
N ILE A 10 -13.05 11.80 -4.49
CA ILE A 10 -11.61 11.74 -4.20
C ILE A 10 -10.89 12.96 -4.76
N GLU A 11 -11.22 13.38 -5.98
CA GLU A 11 -10.64 14.56 -6.62
C GLU A 11 -11.00 15.84 -5.85
N LYS A 12 -12.26 16.01 -5.44
CA LYS A 12 -12.71 17.16 -4.65
C LYS A 12 -11.99 17.27 -3.30
N ASN A 13 -11.76 16.14 -2.63
CA ASN A 13 -11.15 16.08 -1.29
C ASN A 13 -9.71 15.55 -1.30
N ARG A 14 -8.98 15.78 -2.39
CA ARG A 14 -7.69 15.15 -2.69
C ARG A 14 -6.70 15.15 -1.51
N LYS A 15 -6.53 16.28 -0.83
CA LYS A 15 -5.59 16.39 0.31
C LYS A 15 -5.93 15.42 1.45
N HIS A 16 -7.20 15.30 1.80
CA HIS A 16 -7.66 14.40 2.86
C HIS A 16 -7.41 12.94 2.48
N PHE A 17 -7.75 12.56 1.25
CA PHE A 17 -7.51 11.20 0.78
C PHE A 17 -6.02 10.86 0.66
N ILE A 18 -5.16 11.83 0.29
CA ILE A 18 -3.70 11.64 0.33
C ILE A 18 -3.26 11.32 1.75
N ILE A 19 -3.57 12.19 2.72
CA ILE A 19 -3.13 12.02 4.12
C ILE A 19 -3.65 10.70 4.69
N PHE A 20 -4.94 10.40 4.46
CA PHE A 20 -5.53 9.13 4.86
C PHE A 20 -4.79 7.92 4.29
N ASN A 21 -4.44 7.95 3.00
CA ASN A 21 -3.73 6.84 2.37
C ASN A 21 -2.30 6.69 2.91
N LEU A 22 -1.60 7.80 3.14
CA LEU A 22 -0.25 7.82 3.70
C LEU A 22 -0.22 7.24 5.11
N ILE A 23 -1.16 7.67 5.96
CA ILE A 23 -1.35 7.13 7.32
C ILE A 23 -1.70 5.64 7.26
N THR A 24 -2.59 5.25 6.36
CA THR A 24 -2.97 3.84 6.16
C THR A 24 -1.74 2.98 5.83
N ILE A 25 -0.91 3.40 4.86
CA ILE A 25 0.33 2.67 4.53
C ILE A 25 1.24 2.62 5.76
N LEU A 26 1.49 3.76 6.42
CA LEU A 26 2.39 3.83 7.58
C LEU A 26 1.99 2.86 8.71
N PHE A 27 0.72 2.88 9.12
CA PHE A 27 0.25 2.04 10.23
C PHE A 27 0.10 0.58 9.82
N PHE A 28 -0.53 0.30 8.68
CA PHE A 28 -0.73 -1.09 8.28
C PHE A 28 0.59 -1.79 7.97
N THR A 29 1.56 -1.11 7.37
CA THR A 29 2.86 -1.74 7.12
C THR A 29 3.63 -2.02 8.42
N GLY A 30 3.54 -1.12 9.40
CA GLY A 30 4.10 -1.33 10.74
C GLY A 30 3.41 -2.44 11.53
N ILE A 31 2.10 -2.62 11.38
CA ILE A 31 1.37 -3.69 12.08
C ILE A 31 1.56 -5.04 11.39
N SER A 32 1.57 -5.07 10.06
CA SER A 32 1.44 -6.33 9.32
C SER A 32 2.74 -7.08 9.04
N PHE A 33 3.91 -6.43 9.08
CA PHE A 33 5.16 -7.08 8.65
C PHE A 33 5.53 -8.34 9.46
N THR A 34 5.03 -8.47 10.68
CA THR A 34 5.21 -9.65 11.55
C THR A 34 4.29 -10.82 11.22
N TYR A 35 3.24 -10.58 10.42
CA TYR A 35 2.20 -11.57 10.12
C TYR A 35 2.13 -11.99 8.64
N VAL A 36 2.85 -11.29 7.75
CA VAL A 36 2.71 -11.46 6.29
C VAL A 36 3.92 -12.06 5.58
N ILE A 37 5.01 -12.32 6.30
CA ILE A 37 6.23 -12.88 5.74
C ILE A 37 6.22 -14.40 5.94
N PRO A 38 6.16 -15.20 4.86
CA PRO A 38 6.17 -16.66 4.97
C PRO A 38 7.42 -17.18 5.68
N ASN A 39 7.28 -18.27 6.42
CA ASN A 39 8.35 -18.93 7.18
C ASN A 39 8.92 -18.12 8.37
N LEU A 40 8.36 -16.95 8.70
CA LEU A 40 8.65 -16.26 9.95
C LEU A 40 7.63 -16.60 11.04
N LYS A 41 8.06 -16.54 12.29
CA LYS A 41 7.18 -16.71 13.43
C LYS A 41 6.14 -15.59 13.48
N GLY A 42 4.86 -15.96 13.46
CA GLY A 42 3.74 -15.03 13.44
C GLY A 42 3.01 -14.98 12.10
N PHE A 43 3.55 -15.60 11.04
CA PHE A 43 2.87 -15.67 9.75
C PHE A 43 1.44 -16.24 9.88
N ASP A 44 0.47 -15.49 9.35
CA ASP A 44 -0.92 -15.90 9.26
C ASP A 44 -1.49 -15.56 7.88
N LEU A 45 -2.04 -16.58 7.22
CA LEU A 45 -2.60 -16.46 5.87
C LEU A 45 -3.82 -15.52 5.87
N GLY A 46 -4.63 -15.55 6.92
CA GLY A 46 -5.80 -14.69 7.06
C GLY A 46 -5.41 -13.21 7.13
N SER A 47 -4.45 -12.89 7.98
CA SER A 47 -3.87 -11.55 8.14
C SER A 47 -3.23 -11.07 6.84
N SER A 48 -2.48 -11.94 6.15
CA SER A 48 -1.88 -11.66 4.84
C SER A 48 -2.93 -11.29 3.79
N PHE A 49 -4.05 -12.02 3.75
CA PHE A 49 -5.16 -11.73 2.85
C PHE A 49 -5.82 -10.38 3.15
N ILE A 50 -6.04 -10.07 4.43
CA ILE A 50 -6.61 -8.77 4.86
C ILE A 50 -5.69 -7.61 4.42
N VAL A 51 -4.39 -7.75 4.62
CA VAL A 51 -3.39 -6.74 4.24
C VAL A 51 -3.38 -6.53 2.73
N PHE A 52 -3.50 -7.60 1.95
CA PHE A 52 -3.64 -7.52 0.51
C PHE A 52 -4.89 -6.74 0.08
N LEU A 53 -6.05 -6.98 0.73
CA LEU A 53 -7.27 -6.20 0.47
C LEU A 53 -7.10 -4.71 0.77
N ILE A 54 -6.38 -4.37 1.84
CA ILE A 54 -6.08 -2.97 2.17
C ILE A 54 -5.20 -2.35 1.08
N TYR A 55 -4.18 -3.05 0.58
CA TYR A 55 -3.35 -2.56 -0.52
C TYR A 55 -4.16 -2.32 -1.80
N ILE A 56 -5.21 -3.13 -2.07
CA ILE A 56 -6.16 -2.85 -3.16
C ILE A 56 -6.87 -1.52 -2.93
N VAL A 57 -7.39 -1.27 -1.73
CA VAL A 57 -8.07 0.01 -1.41
C VAL A 57 -7.10 1.18 -1.58
N VAL A 58 -5.90 1.07 -1.02
CA VAL A 58 -4.85 2.10 -1.11
C VAL A 58 -4.51 2.43 -2.57
N ALA A 59 -4.27 1.40 -3.38
CA ALA A 59 -3.97 1.55 -4.79
C ALA A 59 -5.11 2.22 -5.57
N ASN A 60 -6.37 1.84 -5.29
CA ASN A 60 -7.54 2.47 -5.93
C ASN A 60 -7.71 3.94 -5.56
N VAL A 61 -7.45 4.31 -4.30
CA VAL A 61 -7.42 5.72 -3.89
C VAL A 61 -6.32 6.47 -4.64
N PHE A 62 -5.13 5.88 -4.81
CA PHE A 62 -4.07 6.49 -5.61
C PHE A 62 -4.42 6.66 -7.08
N VAL A 63 -5.16 5.75 -7.70
CA VAL A 63 -5.70 5.93 -9.07
C VAL A 63 -6.62 7.16 -9.18
N GLY A 64 -7.30 7.53 -8.09
CA GLY A 64 -8.10 8.75 -8.02
C GLY A 64 -7.27 10.04 -7.89
N ILE A 65 -6.06 9.95 -7.33
CA ILE A 65 -5.24 11.12 -6.94
C ILE A 65 -4.10 11.38 -7.92
N PHE A 66 -3.47 10.32 -8.41
CA PHE A 66 -2.27 10.32 -9.22
C PHE A 66 -2.60 9.65 -10.54
N VAL A 67 -2.82 10.46 -11.58
CA VAL A 67 -3.02 9.96 -12.95
C VAL A 67 -1.68 9.93 -13.65
N HIS A 68 -1.29 8.77 -14.18
CA HIS A 68 -0.06 8.48 -14.93
C HIS A 68 1.23 8.72 -14.14
N LYS A 69 1.21 8.53 -12.82
CA LYS A 69 2.38 8.74 -11.95
C LYS A 69 2.80 7.47 -11.19
N THR A 70 2.95 6.36 -11.92
CA THR A 70 3.35 5.06 -11.36
C THR A 70 4.64 5.12 -10.53
N VAL A 71 5.65 5.84 -11.01
CA VAL A 71 6.94 6.00 -10.32
C VAL A 71 6.77 6.72 -8.98
N LEU A 72 5.93 7.76 -8.95
CA LEU A 72 5.64 8.51 -7.73
C LEU A 72 4.89 7.64 -6.71
N VAL A 73 3.92 6.84 -7.16
CA VAL A 73 3.21 5.87 -6.31
C VAL A 73 4.19 4.88 -5.69
N PHE A 74 5.11 4.34 -6.49
CA PHE A 74 6.15 3.43 -6.00
C PHE A 74 6.99 4.05 -4.87
N PHE A 75 7.55 5.24 -5.08
CA PHE A 75 8.40 5.88 -4.07
C PHE A 75 7.64 6.29 -2.81
N ILE A 76 6.41 6.79 -2.96
CA ILE A 76 5.57 7.11 -1.80
C ILE A 76 5.29 5.85 -0.99
N SER A 77 4.86 4.77 -1.66
CA SER A 77 4.62 3.50 -1.00
C SER A 77 5.90 2.98 -0.33
N LEU A 78 7.05 3.04 -0.99
CA LEU A 78 8.32 2.57 -0.43
C LEU A 78 8.70 3.34 0.84
N ILE A 79 8.69 4.68 0.78
CA ILE A 79 9.06 5.54 1.91
C ILE A 79 8.12 5.29 3.09
N PHE A 80 6.81 5.29 2.86
CA PHE A 80 5.84 5.12 3.95
C PHE A 80 5.80 3.69 4.50
N SER A 81 6.10 2.68 3.68
CA SER A 81 6.24 1.30 4.16
C SER A 81 7.48 1.13 5.03
N ALA A 82 8.61 1.72 4.62
CA ALA A 82 9.84 1.70 5.39
C ALA A 82 9.70 2.47 6.71
N LEU A 83 9.07 3.66 6.69
CA LEU A 83 8.73 4.39 7.90
C LEU A 83 7.77 3.61 8.79
N GLY A 84 6.78 2.95 8.19
CA GLY A 84 5.83 2.08 8.86
C GLY A 84 6.49 0.96 9.66
N MET A 85 7.36 0.22 9.00
CA MET A 85 8.17 -0.80 9.67
C MET A 85 9.12 -0.18 10.71
N GLY A 86 9.78 0.93 10.35
CA GLY A 86 10.77 1.59 11.19
C GLY A 86 10.22 2.11 12.52
N TRP A 87 9.03 2.72 12.54
CA TRP A 87 8.44 3.20 13.79
C TRP A 87 8.08 2.04 14.72
N ARG A 88 7.61 0.91 14.18
CA ARG A 88 7.30 -0.27 14.99
C ARG A 88 8.56 -0.90 15.57
N LEU A 89 9.60 -1.08 14.74
CA LEU A 89 10.90 -1.57 15.19
C LEU A 89 11.53 -0.67 16.27
N TRP A 90 11.34 0.64 16.15
CA TRP A 90 11.80 1.60 17.14
C TRP A 90 11.09 1.41 18.49
N LEU A 91 9.77 1.21 18.48
CA LEU A 91 8.97 1.03 19.70
C LEU A 91 9.23 -0.30 20.39
N GLU A 92 9.51 -1.36 19.64
CA GLU A 92 9.71 -2.72 20.15
C GLU A 92 11.20 -3.11 20.22
N TRP A 93 12.07 -2.10 20.28
CA TRP A 93 13.51 -2.31 20.30
C TRP A 93 13.92 -3.08 21.55
N GLY A 94 14.42 -4.30 21.36
CA GLY A 94 14.85 -5.20 22.43
C GLY A 94 13.89 -6.34 22.75
N GLU A 95 12.74 -6.44 22.07
CA GLU A 95 11.88 -7.61 22.18
C GLU A 95 12.45 -8.82 21.41
N PHE A 96 12.57 -9.97 22.09
CA PHE A 96 13.06 -11.22 21.48
C PHE A 96 12.19 -11.71 20.32
N SER A 97 10.90 -11.35 20.28
CA SER A 97 9.95 -11.67 19.21
C SER A 97 10.30 -11.02 17.87
N LEU A 98 11.03 -9.91 17.86
CA LEU A 98 11.37 -9.17 16.63
C LEU A 98 12.75 -9.50 16.04
N VAL A 99 13.55 -10.33 16.71
CA VAL A 99 14.92 -10.65 16.27
C VAL A 99 14.96 -11.30 14.88
N GLU A 100 13.96 -12.11 14.54
CA GLU A 100 13.85 -12.69 13.19
C GLU A 100 13.45 -11.65 12.12
N HIS A 101 12.83 -10.54 12.54
CA HIS A 101 12.32 -9.48 11.67
C HIS A 101 13.31 -8.30 11.50
N THR A 102 14.39 -8.26 12.28
CA THR A 102 15.50 -7.30 12.14
C THR A 102 16.57 -7.76 11.15
N ASN A 103 16.37 -8.91 10.48
CA ASN A 103 17.23 -9.34 9.38
C ASN A 103 17.16 -8.30 8.24
N ILE A 104 18.32 -7.95 7.67
CA ILE A 104 18.42 -6.97 6.58
C ILE A 104 17.57 -7.35 5.36
N VAL A 105 17.42 -8.65 5.08
CA VAL A 105 16.55 -9.16 4.00
C VAL A 105 15.09 -8.79 4.26
N VAL A 106 14.65 -8.85 5.51
CA VAL A 106 13.28 -8.49 5.91
C VAL A 106 13.12 -6.97 5.94
N MET A 107 14.07 -6.26 6.54
CA MET A 107 14.05 -4.80 6.65
C MET A 107 14.02 -4.08 5.30
N VAL A 108 14.74 -4.59 4.31
CA VAL A 108 14.76 -4.01 2.96
C VAL A 108 13.68 -4.66 2.08
N GLY A 109 13.55 -5.98 2.16
CA GLY A 109 12.65 -6.75 1.29
C GLY A 109 11.18 -6.42 1.52
N TYR A 110 10.75 -6.27 2.77
CA TYR A 110 9.34 -6.03 3.08
C TYR A 110 8.83 -4.69 2.52
N PRO A 111 9.47 -3.52 2.79
CA PRO A 111 9.05 -2.25 2.18
C PRO A 111 9.08 -2.29 0.65
N CYS A 112 10.08 -2.94 0.05
CA CYS A 112 10.19 -3.09 -1.40
C CYS A 112 9.03 -3.90 -1.98
N ILE A 113 8.75 -5.10 -1.45
CA ILE A 113 7.68 -5.97 -1.92
C ILE A 113 6.32 -5.27 -1.76
N THR A 114 6.08 -4.62 -0.61
CA THR A 114 4.86 -3.85 -0.39
C THR A 114 4.69 -2.74 -1.43
N ALA A 115 5.75 -1.97 -1.70
CA ALA A 115 5.72 -0.93 -2.72
C ALA A 115 5.44 -1.50 -4.13
N PHE A 116 6.05 -2.64 -4.47
CA PHE A 116 5.78 -3.34 -5.73
C PHE A 116 4.33 -3.79 -5.85
N ILE A 117 3.76 -4.42 -4.81
CA ILE A 117 2.37 -4.90 -4.82
C ILE A 117 1.40 -3.73 -5.02
N ILE A 118 1.54 -2.65 -4.23
CA ILE A 118 0.66 -1.48 -4.34
C ILE A 118 0.77 -0.85 -5.74
N THR A 119 1.99 -0.72 -6.26
CA THR A 119 2.25 -0.13 -7.58
C THR A 119 1.67 -0.99 -8.71
N LEU A 120 1.78 -2.31 -8.61
CA LEU A 120 1.23 -3.24 -9.59
C LEU A 120 -0.30 -3.17 -9.62
N ILE A 121 -0.94 -3.18 -8.45
CA ILE A 121 -2.40 -3.01 -8.36
C ILE A 121 -2.82 -1.65 -8.91
N TYR A 122 -2.08 -0.59 -8.59
CA TYR A 122 -2.31 0.76 -9.11
C TYR A 122 -2.23 0.78 -10.64
N ALA A 123 -1.16 0.25 -11.24
CA ALA A 123 -0.96 0.27 -12.68
C ALA A 123 -2.03 -0.54 -13.44
N VAL A 124 -2.45 -1.68 -12.88
CA VAL A 124 -3.55 -2.48 -13.44
C VAL A 124 -4.86 -1.70 -13.35
N SER A 125 -5.18 -1.15 -12.18
CA SER A 125 -6.42 -0.41 -11.92
C SER A 125 -6.51 0.87 -12.76
N GLU A 126 -5.40 1.56 -12.94
CA GLU A 126 -5.32 2.75 -13.80
C GLU A 126 -5.66 2.41 -15.25
N LYS A 127 -5.06 1.35 -15.82
CA LYS A 127 -5.34 0.91 -17.19
C LYS A 127 -6.82 0.63 -17.42
N PHE A 128 -7.48 -0.03 -16.45
CA PHE A 128 -8.92 -0.29 -16.52
C PHE A 128 -9.76 0.98 -16.46
N LYS A 129 -9.36 1.98 -15.65
CA LYS A 129 -10.06 3.27 -15.55
C LYS A 129 -9.97 4.05 -16.85
N THR A 130 -8.77 4.16 -17.42
CA THR A 130 -8.56 4.84 -18.70
C THR A 130 -9.35 4.18 -19.82
N LYS A 131 -9.35 2.83 -19.89
CA LYS A 131 -10.16 2.09 -20.87
C LYS A 131 -11.65 2.37 -20.72
N LYS A 132 -12.17 2.47 -19.49
CA LYS A 132 -13.59 2.74 -19.23
C LYS A 132 -13.99 4.15 -19.65
N LEU A 133 -13.15 5.16 -19.38
CA LEU A 133 -13.41 6.54 -19.81
C LEU A 133 -13.45 6.67 -21.34
N VAL A 134 -12.50 6.03 -22.05
CA VAL A 134 -12.46 6.05 -23.52
C VAL A 134 -13.70 5.40 -24.16
N ILE A 135 -14.31 4.40 -23.52
CA ILE A 135 -15.53 3.75 -24.01
C ILE A 135 -16.77 4.64 -23.80
N ILE A 136 -16.81 5.42 -22.72
CA ILE A 136 -17.94 6.32 -22.41
C ILE A 136 -17.95 7.51 -23.38
N ASP A 137 -16.80 8.09 -23.71
CA ASP A 137 -16.71 9.22 -24.68
C ASP A 137 -17.05 8.83 -26.13
N ARG A 138 -17.16 7.52 -26.45
CA ARG A 138 -17.50 7.01 -27.79
C ARG A 138 -18.98 6.65 -27.97
N LYS A 139 -19.79 6.78 -26.92
CA LYS A 139 -21.25 6.54 -26.95
C LYS A 139 -22.00 7.84 -26.86
#